data_AF-A0A9P8AHN2-F1
#
_entry.id   AF-A0A9P8AHN2-F1
#
_cell.length_a   1.000
_cell.length_b   1.000
_cell.length_c   1.000
_cell.angle_alpha   90.00
_cell.angle_beta   90.00
_cell.angle_gamma   90.00
#
_symmetry.space_group_name_H-M   'P 1'
#
loop_
_entity.id
_entity.type
_entity.pdbx_description
1 polymer ?
#
loop_
_entity_poly.entity_id
_entity_poly.type
_entity_poly.pdbx_seq_one_letter_code
_entity_poly.pdbx_strand_id
1 'polypeptide(L)'
;MSIGARRQLSILSIPALLMVFSKENRLADLMEQGRLHYNDSNTALNKENKQAKPYFERREPDYPDHIPLTHLERLGMIIGSLIGSYFHPERNEFIVGLGESTAFPFILKKLQHQMLSDPVGRRILRERPRMTLTSLDLDYLRSLPANTLGRTYVEWLDKEGVSPDTRVAVRYIDNEELAYVFQRYRECHDFYHAITGLPIIIEGEISVKVLEYFNIGIPMTGLGAAFAPLRLKPKQKERLYSIYYPWAIRNGLRSKPLINVFWEELLERDVDELRNELGIEAPPDLRELRRQQGKKLGSKSARKTADKLLQIGPSEDPYFEPIPENELHFYQRKGAVRKRKLPDIIPSSDLKILESVKRKAYRLDLQLSLCGLRLGWAGVIGLLPWIGDAICFCLALQLIKKADSIEGGLPPALKQKMTANAMIDFGFGLVPIVGDLINIIYKCNSRNFILLEKYLVEKYTAQVPVKVGTSGADGAAPNEGKPPLPPRLEP
;
A
#
# COMPACT_ATOMS: atom_id res chain seq x y z
N MET A 1 26.67 7.40 -61.20
CA MET A 1 26.64 7.14 -59.75
C MET A 1 27.11 8.39 -59.01
N SER A 2 26.22 8.92 -58.15
CA SER A 2 26.40 9.85 -57.02
C SER A 2 27.29 11.10 -57.14
N ILE A 3 26.68 12.29 -57.15
CA ILE A 3 26.71 13.33 -56.08
C ILE A 3 25.98 14.61 -56.56
N GLY A 4 25.12 15.19 -55.71
CA GLY A 4 24.61 16.58 -55.77
C GLY A 4 23.13 16.71 -56.21
N ALA A 5 22.25 17.53 -55.63
CA ALA A 5 22.34 18.55 -54.59
C ALA A 5 20.92 19.07 -54.22
N ARG A 6 20.86 19.92 -53.17
CA ARG A 6 19.82 20.90 -52.74
C ARG A 6 18.87 20.43 -51.61
N ARG A 7 19.06 20.86 -50.35
CA ARG A 7 18.75 22.16 -49.69
C ARG A 7 17.27 22.60 -49.86
N GLN A 8 16.50 22.69 -48.78
CA GLN A 8 16.32 23.89 -47.93
C GLN A 8 15.37 23.60 -46.74
N LEU A 9 15.64 24.23 -45.59
CA LEU A 9 14.72 24.36 -44.46
C LEU A 9 13.67 25.45 -44.75
N SER A 10 12.42 25.21 -44.38
CA SER A 10 11.47 26.28 -44.01
C SER A 10 10.41 25.72 -43.05
N ILE A 11 10.41 26.30 -41.86
CA ILE A 11 9.45 26.11 -40.76
C ILE A 11 8.14 26.82 -41.14
N LEU A 12 6.97 26.19 -40.99
CA LEU A 12 5.76 26.75 -40.36
C LEU A 12 4.48 25.87 -40.56
N SER A 13 3.78 25.67 -39.44
CA SER A 13 2.32 25.63 -39.23
C SER A 13 1.41 24.57 -39.90
N ILE A 14 0.93 23.65 -39.05
CA ILE A 14 -0.48 23.21 -38.85
C ILE A 14 -1.26 22.88 -40.13
N PRO A 15 -1.45 21.57 -40.43
CA PRO A 15 -2.63 20.90 -39.89
C PRO A 15 -2.34 19.47 -39.43
N ALA A 16 -1.73 19.33 -38.25
CA ALA A 16 -1.69 18.08 -37.49
C ALA A 16 -3.01 17.76 -36.77
N LEU A 17 -4.07 18.55 -36.99
CA LEU A 17 -5.34 18.44 -36.26
C LEU A 17 -6.50 17.83 -37.09
N LEU A 18 -6.27 17.44 -38.35
CA LEU A 18 -7.32 16.90 -39.23
C LEU A 18 -7.01 15.53 -39.85
N MET A 19 -5.88 14.90 -39.51
CA MET A 19 -5.51 13.57 -40.04
C MET A 19 -5.75 12.39 -39.10
N VAL A 20 -6.40 12.60 -37.94
CA VAL A 20 -6.60 11.55 -36.93
C VAL A 20 -7.94 10.77 -37.09
N PHE A 21 -8.84 11.15 -38.01
CA PHE A 21 -10.21 10.61 -37.99
C PHE A 21 -10.78 10.00 -39.28
N SER A 22 -9.97 9.52 -40.24
CA SER A 22 -10.56 8.89 -41.45
C SER A 22 -10.02 7.53 -41.86
N LYS A 23 -8.78 7.16 -41.54
CA LYS A 23 -8.20 5.87 -41.96
C LYS A 23 -8.45 4.72 -40.99
N GLU A 24 -8.56 5.00 -39.69
CA GLU A 24 -8.76 3.97 -38.66
C GLU A 24 -10.19 3.42 -38.66
N ASN A 25 -11.20 4.26 -38.88
CA ASN A 25 -12.59 3.83 -38.99
C ASN A 25 -12.79 2.85 -40.16
N ARG A 26 -12.13 3.10 -41.29
CA ARG A 26 -12.21 2.22 -42.46
C ARG A 26 -11.57 0.85 -42.21
N LEU A 27 -10.55 0.79 -41.35
CA LEU A 27 -9.89 -0.46 -40.96
C LEU A 27 -10.77 -1.25 -39.97
N ALA A 28 -11.40 -0.56 -39.02
CA ALA A 28 -12.38 -1.14 -38.12
C ALA A 28 -13.60 -1.69 -38.88
N ASP A 29 -14.14 -0.94 -39.86
CA ASP A 29 -15.25 -1.40 -40.72
C ASP A 29 -14.87 -2.64 -41.55
N LEU A 30 -13.62 -2.71 -42.04
CA LEU A 30 -13.11 -3.88 -42.78
C LEU A 30 -12.85 -5.10 -41.89
N MET A 31 -12.53 -4.88 -40.61
CA MET A 31 -12.46 -5.93 -39.58
C MET A 31 -13.85 -6.46 -39.24
N GLU A 32 -14.83 -5.57 -39.08
CA GLU A 32 -16.22 -5.91 -38.76
C GLU A 32 -16.92 -6.65 -39.91
N GLN A 33 -16.60 -6.29 -41.16
CA GLN A 33 -17.10 -6.96 -42.36
C GLN A 33 -16.33 -8.26 -42.73
N GLY A 34 -15.29 -8.62 -41.98
CA GLY A 34 -14.51 -9.85 -42.23
C GLY A 34 -13.74 -9.87 -43.56
N ARG A 35 -13.46 -8.70 -44.17
CA ARG A 35 -12.85 -8.58 -45.51
C ARG A 35 -11.33 -8.36 -45.49
N LEU A 36 -10.69 -8.51 -44.33
CA LEU A 36 -9.24 -8.42 -44.19
C LEU A 36 -8.57 -9.71 -44.65
N HIS A 37 -8.25 -9.79 -45.94
CA HIS A 37 -7.38 -10.83 -46.47
C HIS A 37 -5.91 -10.39 -46.32
N TYR A 38 -5.31 -10.69 -45.16
CA TYR A 38 -3.87 -10.75 -45.04
C TYR A 38 -3.42 -12.17 -45.42
N ASN A 39 -2.71 -12.32 -46.54
CA ASN A 39 -2.06 -13.60 -46.87
C ASN A 39 -0.83 -13.76 -45.96
N ASP A 40 -1.05 -14.28 -44.75
CA ASP A 40 0.02 -14.67 -43.84
C ASP A 40 0.80 -15.83 -44.49
N SER A 41 2.06 -15.61 -44.84
CA SER A 41 2.96 -16.64 -45.37
C SER A 41 3.16 -17.81 -44.39
N ASN A 42 2.80 -17.62 -43.11
CA ASN A 42 2.81 -18.65 -42.09
C ASN A 42 1.45 -19.35 -41.91
N THR A 43 0.42 -19.07 -42.74
CA THR A 43 -0.91 -19.70 -42.62
C THR A 43 -0.84 -21.23 -42.68
N ALA A 44 0.09 -21.80 -43.45
CA ALA A 44 0.30 -23.25 -43.52
C ALA A 44 0.92 -23.81 -42.23
N LEU A 45 1.91 -23.13 -41.64
CA LEU A 45 2.52 -23.49 -40.34
C LEU A 45 1.53 -23.29 -39.18
N ASN A 46 0.73 -22.23 -39.22
CA ASN A 46 -0.31 -21.94 -38.24
C ASN A 46 -1.51 -22.91 -38.35
N LYS A 47 -1.73 -23.55 -39.52
CA LYS A 47 -2.73 -24.62 -39.67
C LYS A 47 -2.30 -25.92 -38.99
N GLU A 48 -1.02 -26.27 -39.02
CA GLU A 48 -0.49 -27.43 -38.27
C GLU A 48 -0.57 -27.18 -36.76
N ASN A 49 -0.32 -25.94 -36.32
CA ASN A 49 -0.37 -25.59 -34.90
C ASN A 49 -1.80 -25.39 -34.34
N LYS A 50 -2.84 -25.35 -35.19
CA LYS A 50 -4.25 -25.31 -34.75
C LYS A 50 -4.76 -26.64 -34.20
N GLN A 51 -4.03 -27.74 -34.42
CA GLN A 51 -4.30 -29.04 -33.81
C GLN A 51 -3.49 -29.29 -32.53
N ALA A 52 -2.55 -28.41 -32.17
CA ALA A 52 -1.87 -28.51 -30.90
C ALA A 52 -2.88 -28.18 -29.79
N LYS A 53 -3.32 -29.19 -29.04
CA LYS A 53 -4.04 -28.96 -27.79
C LYS A 53 -3.19 -28.01 -26.94
N PRO A 54 -3.79 -26.95 -26.38
CA PRO A 54 -3.03 -26.07 -25.50
C PRO A 54 -2.42 -26.93 -24.38
N TYR A 55 -1.13 -26.73 -24.08
CA TYR A 55 -0.44 -27.49 -23.03
C TYR A 55 -1.17 -27.39 -21.67
N PHE A 56 -1.98 -26.35 -21.49
CA PHE A 56 -2.89 -26.15 -20.37
C PHE A 56 -4.31 -25.90 -20.89
N GLU A 57 -5.20 -26.89 -20.75
CA GLU A 57 -6.63 -26.70 -20.89
C GLU A 57 -7.19 -26.22 -19.54
N ARG A 58 -7.82 -25.04 -19.52
CA ARG A 58 -8.51 -24.55 -18.33
C ARG A 58 -9.77 -25.40 -18.10
N ARG A 59 -10.04 -25.75 -16.84
CA ARG A 59 -11.27 -26.42 -16.44
C ARG A 59 -12.50 -25.64 -16.91
N GLU A 60 -13.59 -26.32 -17.22
CA GLU A 60 -14.86 -25.67 -17.57
C GLU A 60 -15.44 -24.88 -16.37
N PRO A 61 -16.10 -23.74 -16.63
CA PRO A 61 -16.83 -23.00 -15.60
C PRO A 61 -17.94 -23.82 -14.92
N ASP A 62 -17.89 -23.93 -13.59
CA ASP A 62 -18.96 -24.53 -12.78
C ASP A 62 -20.33 -23.79 -12.84
N TYR A 63 -20.36 -22.51 -13.20
CA TYR A 63 -21.57 -21.69 -13.38
C TYR A 63 -21.27 -20.48 -14.30
N PRO A 64 -22.28 -19.71 -14.77
CA PRO A 64 -22.05 -18.56 -15.66
C PRO A 64 -21.05 -17.55 -15.10
N ASP A 65 -20.15 -17.04 -15.95
CA ASP A 65 -19.08 -16.10 -15.61
C ASP A 65 -18.01 -16.59 -14.61
N HIS A 66 -18.07 -17.86 -14.17
CA HIS A 66 -17.04 -18.47 -13.34
C HIS A 66 -15.73 -18.70 -14.13
N ILE A 67 -14.61 -18.37 -13.51
CA ILE A 67 -13.26 -18.57 -14.03
C ILE A 67 -12.51 -19.48 -13.04
N PRO A 68 -12.43 -20.80 -13.33
CA PRO A 68 -11.74 -21.72 -12.44
C PRO A 68 -10.24 -21.43 -12.46
N LEU A 69 -9.65 -21.43 -11.25
CA LEU A 69 -8.22 -21.22 -11.05
C LEU A 69 -7.56 -22.51 -10.55
N THR A 70 -6.45 -22.87 -11.19
CA THR A 70 -5.55 -23.87 -10.63
C THR A 70 -4.91 -23.35 -9.33
N HIS A 71 -4.35 -24.25 -8.51
CA HIS A 71 -3.65 -23.84 -7.28
C HIS A 71 -2.50 -22.87 -7.55
N LEU A 72 -1.77 -23.03 -8.66
CA LEU A 72 -0.69 -22.15 -9.07
C LEU A 72 -1.20 -20.79 -9.53
N GLU A 73 -2.25 -20.75 -10.36
CA GLU A 73 -2.88 -19.48 -10.77
C GLU A 73 -3.45 -18.74 -9.56
N ARG A 74 -4.11 -19.46 -8.63
CA ARG A 74 -4.63 -18.87 -7.39
C ARG A 74 -3.51 -18.29 -6.54
N LEU A 75 -2.41 -19.02 -6.34
CA LEU A 75 -1.24 -18.52 -5.61
C LEU A 75 -0.62 -17.30 -6.30
N GLY A 76 -0.47 -17.34 -7.63
CA GLY A 76 -0.02 -16.21 -8.43
C GLY A 76 -0.93 -15.00 -8.29
N MET A 77 -2.24 -15.19 -8.28
CA MET A 77 -3.23 -14.14 -8.04
C MET A 77 -3.12 -13.56 -6.63
N ILE A 78 -2.92 -14.38 -5.60
CA ILE A 78 -2.68 -13.91 -4.22
C ILE A 78 -1.45 -13.01 -4.19
N ILE A 79 -0.31 -13.48 -4.68
CA ILE A 79 0.97 -12.76 -4.63
C ILE A 79 0.88 -11.47 -5.45
N GLY A 80 0.42 -11.57 -6.70
CA GLY A 80 0.28 -10.43 -7.60
C GLY A 80 -0.68 -9.38 -7.06
N SER A 81 -1.79 -9.80 -6.48
CA SER A 81 -2.79 -8.90 -5.88
C SER A 81 -2.32 -8.30 -4.56
N LEU A 82 -1.56 -9.05 -3.75
CA LEU A 82 -0.96 -8.54 -2.52
C LEU A 82 0.08 -7.45 -2.82
N ILE A 83 0.99 -7.72 -3.76
CA ILE A 83 1.99 -6.74 -4.21
C ILE A 83 1.29 -5.56 -4.88
N GLY A 84 0.35 -5.83 -5.79
CA GLY A 84 -0.40 -4.82 -6.52
C GLY A 84 -1.17 -3.90 -5.58
N SER A 85 -1.96 -4.42 -4.64
CA SER A 85 -2.69 -3.61 -3.65
C SER A 85 -1.75 -2.85 -2.71
N TYR A 86 -0.59 -3.43 -2.38
CA TYR A 86 0.46 -2.75 -1.64
C TYR A 86 1.29 -1.77 -2.48
N PHE A 87 1.14 -1.62 -3.79
CA PHE A 87 1.85 -0.54 -4.53
C PHE A 87 0.89 0.44 -5.17
N HIS A 88 -0.21 -0.09 -5.68
CA HIS A 88 -1.27 0.57 -6.43
C HIS A 88 -2.64 0.36 -5.77
N PRO A 89 -2.86 0.87 -4.54
CA PRO A 89 -4.13 0.71 -3.83
C PRO A 89 -5.31 1.40 -4.52
N GLU A 90 -5.05 2.36 -5.42
CA GLU A 90 -6.04 3.02 -6.27
C GLU A 90 -6.69 2.06 -7.29
N ARG A 91 -6.05 0.92 -7.57
CA ARG A 91 -6.55 -0.07 -8.51
C ARG A 91 -7.35 -1.14 -7.80
N ASN A 92 -8.67 -1.08 -7.97
CA ASN A 92 -9.60 -2.00 -7.33
C ASN A 92 -9.36 -3.47 -7.73
N GLU A 93 -8.82 -3.73 -8.94
CA GLU A 93 -8.51 -5.07 -9.44
C GLU A 93 -7.68 -5.92 -8.46
N PHE A 94 -6.73 -5.30 -7.77
CA PHE A 94 -5.88 -6.00 -6.80
C PHE A 94 -6.61 -6.29 -5.49
N ILE A 95 -7.54 -5.44 -5.06
CA ILE A 95 -8.33 -5.71 -3.85
C ILE A 95 -9.35 -6.82 -4.14
N VAL A 96 -9.99 -6.79 -5.31
CA VAL A 96 -10.90 -7.82 -5.79
C VAL A 96 -10.18 -9.16 -5.93
N GLY A 97 -9.05 -9.18 -6.64
CA GLY A 97 -8.23 -10.38 -6.84
C GLY A 97 -7.72 -10.96 -5.52
N LEU A 98 -7.24 -10.12 -4.60
CA LEU A 98 -6.81 -10.58 -3.28
C LEU A 98 -7.99 -11.11 -2.45
N GLY A 99 -9.15 -10.46 -2.54
CA GLY A 99 -10.38 -10.89 -1.88
C GLY A 99 -10.79 -12.30 -2.31
N GLU A 100 -10.99 -12.53 -3.60
CA GLU A 100 -11.48 -13.82 -4.12
C GLU A 100 -10.44 -14.93 -4.03
N SER A 101 -9.16 -14.62 -4.27
CA SER A 101 -8.10 -15.64 -4.19
C SER A 101 -7.83 -16.15 -2.77
N THR A 102 -8.09 -15.32 -1.75
CA THR A 102 -7.95 -15.67 -0.34
C THR A 102 -9.25 -16.15 0.31
N ALA A 103 -10.37 -16.12 -0.43
CA ALA A 103 -11.66 -16.64 0.00
C ALA A 103 -11.68 -18.18 -0.07
N PHE A 104 -10.84 -18.82 0.75
CA PHE A 104 -10.65 -20.27 0.69
C PHE A 104 -11.96 -21.03 0.98
N PRO A 105 -12.20 -22.18 0.32
CA PRO A 105 -13.46 -22.91 0.45
C PRO A 105 -13.85 -23.26 1.89
N PHE A 106 -12.89 -23.58 2.76
CA PHE A 106 -13.19 -23.92 4.16
C PHE A 106 -13.72 -22.72 4.96
N ILE A 107 -13.29 -21.49 4.61
CA ILE A 107 -13.74 -20.26 5.27
C ILE A 107 -15.14 -19.89 4.80
N LEU A 108 -15.36 -19.93 3.47
CA LEU A 108 -16.69 -19.68 2.91
C LEU A 108 -17.70 -20.73 3.37
N LYS A 109 -17.30 -22.00 3.48
CA LYS A 109 -18.14 -23.04 4.08
C LYS A 109 -18.45 -22.71 5.54
N LYS A 110 -17.49 -22.26 6.35
CA LYS A 110 -17.78 -21.87 7.74
C LYS A 110 -18.84 -20.76 7.80
N LEU A 111 -18.75 -19.76 6.93
CA LEU A 111 -19.75 -18.69 6.80
C LEU A 111 -21.11 -19.22 6.35
N GLN A 112 -21.14 -20.05 5.32
CA GLN A 112 -22.35 -20.71 4.85
C GLN A 112 -23.03 -21.53 5.97
N HIS A 113 -22.28 -22.30 6.75
CA HIS A 113 -22.83 -23.06 7.89
C HIS A 113 -23.40 -22.12 8.96
N GLN A 114 -22.76 -20.98 9.22
CA GLN A 114 -23.28 -19.95 10.11
C GLN A 114 -24.60 -19.35 9.59
N MET A 115 -24.72 -19.13 8.28
CA MET A 115 -25.98 -18.70 7.66
C MET A 115 -27.06 -19.79 7.75
N LEU A 116 -26.71 -21.04 7.48
CA LEU A 116 -27.67 -22.17 7.54
C LEU A 116 -28.17 -22.45 8.96
N SER A 117 -27.37 -22.12 9.98
CA SER A 117 -27.76 -22.27 11.39
C SER A 117 -28.80 -21.23 11.83
N ASP A 118 -28.92 -20.12 11.09
CA ASP A 118 -29.78 -18.98 11.41
C ASP A 118 -31.04 -18.95 10.50
N PRO A 119 -32.26 -18.70 11.02
CA PRO A 119 -33.45 -18.65 10.19
C PRO A 119 -33.42 -17.55 9.11
N VAL A 120 -32.85 -16.38 9.43
CA VAL A 120 -32.68 -15.28 8.48
C VAL A 120 -31.60 -15.63 7.47
N GLY A 121 -30.48 -16.19 7.92
CA GLY A 121 -29.40 -16.67 7.05
C GLY A 121 -29.88 -17.71 6.03
N ARG A 122 -30.71 -18.68 6.43
CA ARG A 122 -31.36 -19.64 5.51
C ARG A 122 -32.26 -18.95 4.49
N ARG A 123 -32.99 -17.91 4.90
CA ARG A 123 -33.85 -17.14 3.99
C ARG A 123 -33.02 -16.40 2.96
N ILE A 124 -31.94 -15.73 3.38
CA ILE A 124 -30.99 -15.03 2.52
C ILE A 124 -30.36 -15.98 1.47
N LEU A 125 -29.94 -17.19 1.87
CA LEU A 125 -29.37 -18.17 0.94
C LEU A 125 -30.37 -18.66 -0.10
N ARG A 126 -31.66 -18.71 0.25
CA ARG A 126 -32.75 -19.11 -0.64
C ARG A 126 -33.16 -18.01 -1.60
N GLU A 127 -33.40 -16.81 -1.09
CA GLU A 127 -33.92 -15.67 -1.86
C GLU A 127 -32.84 -14.99 -2.71
N ARG A 128 -31.57 -15.13 -2.30
CA ARG A 128 -30.40 -14.56 -2.95
C ARG A 128 -30.51 -13.05 -3.30
N PRO A 129 -30.98 -12.18 -2.38
CA PRO A 129 -31.14 -10.76 -2.66
C PRO A 129 -29.81 -10.10 -3.03
N ARG A 130 -29.89 -9.09 -3.90
CA ARG A 130 -28.76 -8.30 -4.39
C ARG A 130 -28.94 -6.84 -4.02
N MET A 131 -27.84 -6.17 -3.68
CA MET A 131 -27.82 -4.76 -3.31
C MET A 131 -27.20 -3.92 -4.43
N THR A 132 -28.02 -3.62 -5.44
CA THR A 132 -27.64 -2.85 -6.64
C THR A 132 -28.59 -1.67 -6.81
N LEU A 133 -28.27 -0.72 -7.69
CA LEU A 133 -29.19 0.39 -7.99
C LEU A 133 -30.54 -0.09 -8.56
N THR A 134 -30.58 -1.29 -9.14
CA THR A 134 -31.83 -1.87 -9.63
C THR A 134 -32.75 -2.34 -8.50
N SER A 135 -32.21 -2.67 -7.33
CA SER A 135 -32.99 -3.10 -6.16
C SER A 135 -33.15 -2.01 -5.10
N LEU A 136 -32.31 -0.97 -5.11
CA LEU A 136 -32.34 0.14 -4.17
C LEU A 136 -32.80 1.43 -4.84
N ASP A 137 -33.99 1.92 -4.46
CA ASP A 137 -34.46 3.26 -4.85
C ASP A 137 -33.80 4.33 -3.97
N LEU A 138 -32.69 4.89 -4.45
CA LEU A 138 -31.93 5.90 -3.71
C LEU A 138 -32.74 7.18 -3.46
N ASP A 139 -33.67 7.56 -4.33
CA ASP A 139 -34.46 8.77 -4.16
C ASP A 139 -35.53 8.57 -3.09
N TYR A 140 -36.12 7.37 -3.03
CA TYR A 140 -36.96 6.97 -1.90
C TYR A 140 -36.17 7.00 -0.59
N LEU A 141 -34.97 6.42 -0.54
CA LEU A 141 -34.15 6.41 0.67
C LEU A 141 -33.73 7.83 1.12
N ARG A 142 -33.55 8.77 0.17
CA ARG A 142 -33.37 10.19 0.50
C ARG A 142 -34.63 10.80 1.10
N SER A 143 -35.82 10.34 0.75
CA SER A 143 -37.07 10.87 1.33
C SER A 143 -37.33 10.40 2.77
N LEU A 144 -36.67 9.32 3.21
CA LEU A 144 -36.87 8.75 4.55
C LEU A 144 -36.39 9.69 5.68
N PRO A 145 -36.94 9.54 6.90
CA PRO A 145 -36.49 10.30 8.07
C PRO A 145 -35.00 10.11 8.38
N ALA A 146 -34.35 11.16 8.89
CA ALA A 146 -32.91 11.22 9.16
C ALA A 146 -32.39 10.12 10.12
N ASN A 147 -33.24 9.60 10.98
CA ASN A 147 -32.91 8.54 11.94
C ASN A 147 -33.03 7.13 11.36
N THR A 148 -33.45 6.96 10.11
CA THR A 148 -33.55 5.63 9.48
C THR A 148 -32.21 5.14 8.94
N LEU A 149 -32.04 3.81 8.86
CA LEU A 149 -30.87 3.19 8.24
C LEU A 149 -30.71 3.62 6.78
N GLY A 150 -31.79 3.62 6.01
CA GLY A 150 -31.81 3.93 4.58
C GLY A 150 -31.38 5.35 4.29
N ARG A 151 -31.89 6.32 5.08
CA ARG A 151 -31.45 7.70 5.00
C ARG A 151 -29.98 7.85 5.39
N THR A 152 -29.55 7.18 6.46
CA THR A 152 -28.13 7.17 6.90
C THR A 152 -27.21 6.58 5.82
N TYR A 153 -27.65 5.52 5.14
CA TYR A 153 -26.89 4.86 4.07
C TYR A 153 -26.70 5.78 2.87
N VAL A 154 -27.78 6.41 2.37
CA VAL A 154 -27.65 7.30 1.22
C VAL A 154 -26.90 8.58 1.54
N GLU A 155 -27.08 9.15 2.74
CA GLU A 155 -26.24 10.29 3.18
C GLU A 155 -24.76 9.91 3.25
N TRP A 156 -24.43 8.68 3.65
CA TRP A 156 -23.06 8.18 3.62
C TRP A 156 -22.54 8.02 2.18
N LEU A 157 -23.33 7.42 1.28
CA LEU A 157 -22.98 7.29 -0.14
C LEU A 157 -22.69 8.65 -0.78
N ASP A 158 -23.59 9.62 -0.59
CA ASP A 158 -23.48 10.98 -1.13
C ASP A 158 -22.25 11.70 -0.56
N LYS A 159 -21.95 11.50 0.73
CA LYS A 159 -20.79 12.12 1.42
C LYS A 159 -19.45 11.54 0.99
N GLU A 160 -19.37 10.24 0.76
CA GLU A 160 -18.13 9.55 0.36
C GLU A 160 -17.96 9.50 -1.18
N GLY A 161 -19.02 9.79 -1.95
CA GLY A 161 -19.00 9.85 -3.41
C GLY A 161 -18.92 8.47 -4.06
N VAL A 162 -19.59 7.47 -3.47
CA VAL A 162 -19.58 6.07 -3.91
C VAL A 162 -20.99 5.60 -4.30
N SER A 163 -21.07 4.50 -5.06
CA SER A 163 -22.32 3.91 -5.53
C SER A 163 -22.38 2.41 -5.21
N PRO A 164 -23.57 1.84 -4.89
CA PRO A 164 -23.75 0.40 -4.66
C PRO A 164 -23.25 -0.46 -5.83
N ASP A 165 -23.39 0.02 -7.06
CA ASP A 165 -23.01 -0.71 -8.28
C ASP A 165 -21.50 -0.77 -8.54
N THR A 166 -20.68 -0.14 -7.70
CA THR A 166 -19.21 -0.21 -7.82
C THR A 166 -18.65 -1.62 -7.53
N ARG A 167 -19.49 -2.53 -7.00
CA ARG A 167 -19.09 -3.88 -6.59
C ARG A 167 -19.10 -4.85 -7.79
N VAL A 168 -17.91 -5.27 -8.19
CA VAL A 168 -17.71 -6.25 -9.28
C VAL A 168 -18.28 -7.62 -8.91
N ALA A 169 -18.81 -8.34 -9.89
CA ALA A 169 -19.25 -9.72 -9.72
C ALA A 169 -18.10 -10.67 -9.38
N VAL A 170 -18.33 -11.63 -8.49
CA VAL A 170 -17.40 -12.70 -8.12
C VAL A 170 -17.22 -13.70 -9.27
N ARG A 171 -15.97 -14.04 -9.58
CA ARG A 171 -15.61 -14.90 -10.73
C ARG A 171 -14.69 -16.06 -10.37
N TYR A 172 -13.94 -16.01 -9.26
CA TYR A 172 -12.85 -16.97 -9.01
C TYR A 172 -13.13 -18.00 -7.90
N ILE A 173 -14.40 -18.14 -7.50
CA ILE A 173 -14.85 -19.07 -6.47
C ILE A 173 -15.62 -20.22 -7.12
N ASP A 174 -15.17 -21.46 -6.92
CA ASP A 174 -15.64 -22.63 -7.68
C ASP A 174 -17.12 -23.03 -7.40
N ASN A 175 -17.64 -22.76 -6.20
CA ASN A 175 -19.01 -23.12 -5.84
C ASN A 175 -19.94 -21.90 -5.94
N GLU A 176 -21.02 -22.02 -6.70
CA GLU A 176 -21.98 -20.94 -6.97
C GLU A 176 -22.60 -20.34 -5.68
N GLU A 177 -23.01 -21.18 -4.72
CA GLU A 177 -23.59 -20.69 -3.46
C GLU A 177 -22.52 -19.99 -2.60
N LEU A 178 -21.29 -20.51 -2.54
CA LEU A 178 -20.19 -19.84 -1.84
C LEU A 178 -19.79 -18.53 -2.53
N ALA A 179 -19.86 -18.48 -3.87
CA ALA A 179 -19.65 -17.27 -4.65
C ALA A 179 -20.73 -16.22 -4.31
N TYR A 180 -22.00 -16.65 -4.17
CA TYR A 180 -23.07 -15.78 -3.69
C TYR A 180 -22.83 -15.28 -2.26
N VAL A 181 -22.41 -16.14 -1.32
CA VAL A 181 -22.08 -15.73 0.05
C VAL A 181 -21.00 -14.65 0.06
N PHE A 182 -19.95 -14.82 -0.74
CA PHE A 182 -18.87 -13.84 -0.84
C PHE A 182 -19.30 -12.55 -1.54
N GLN A 183 -20.16 -12.66 -2.57
CA GLN A 183 -20.75 -11.51 -3.26
C GLN A 183 -21.64 -10.69 -2.33
N ARG A 184 -22.50 -11.34 -1.52
CA ARG A 184 -23.33 -10.66 -0.52
C ARG A 184 -22.47 -9.90 0.47
N TYR A 185 -21.42 -10.53 1.02
CA TYR A 185 -20.46 -9.84 1.88
C TYR A 185 -19.89 -8.58 1.21
N ARG A 186 -19.49 -8.68 -0.06
CA ARG A 186 -18.92 -7.56 -0.83
C ARG A 186 -19.92 -6.41 -1.01
N GLU A 187 -21.19 -6.72 -1.21
CA GLU A 187 -22.26 -5.74 -1.40
C GLU A 187 -22.73 -5.11 -0.08
N CYS A 188 -22.76 -5.88 1.00
CA CYS A 188 -23.13 -5.39 2.33
C CYS A 188 -22.04 -4.54 2.98
N HIS A 189 -20.81 -4.54 2.45
CA HIS A 189 -19.68 -3.78 2.99
C HIS A 189 -20.00 -2.29 3.22
N ASP A 190 -20.69 -1.65 2.28
CA ASP A 190 -21.04 -0.23 2.37
C ASP A 190 -22.02 0.04 3.54
N PHE A 191 -22.86 -0.95 3.89
CA PHE A 191 -23.71 -0.86 5.09
C PHE A 191 -22.90 -0.91 6.38
N TYR A 192 -21.77 -1.63 6.40
CA TYR A 192 -20.89 -1.65 7.58
C TYR A 192 -20.26 -0.27 7.80
N HIS A 193 -19.90 0.42 6.73
CA HIS A 193 -19.47 1.80 6.81
C HIS A 193 -20.60 2.74 7.25
N ALA A 194 -21.78 2.63 6.65
CA ALA A 194 -22.91 3.50 6.98
C ALA A 194 -23.36 3.34 8.44
N ILE A 195 -23.53 2.09 8.93
CA ILE A 195 -23.99 1.85 10.30
C ILE A 195 -22.96 2.29 11.34
N THR A 196 -21.66 2.20 11.03
CA THR A 196 -20.59 2.66 11.92
C THR A 196 -20.24 4.13 11.72
N GLY A 197 -20.69 4.78 10.65
CA GLY A 197 -20.30 6.15 10.30
C GLY A 197 -18.83 6.31 9.90
N LEU A 198 -18.10 5.22 9.64
CA LEU A 198 -16.70 5.28 9.26
C LEU A 198 -16.55 5.70 7.79
N PRO A 199 -15.71 6.69 7.47
CA PRO A 199 -15.50 7.14 6.09
C PRO A 199 -14.56 6.20 5.32
N ILE A 200 -14.52 6.32 3.99
CA ILE A 200 -13.65 5.51 3.10
C ILE A 200 -12.18 5.98 3.08
N ILE A 201 -11.79 6.85 4.01
CA ILE A 201 -10.38 7.21 4.15
C ILE A 201 -9.63 5.99 4.70
N ILE A 202 -8.33 5.86 4.37
CA ILE A 202 -7.52 4.67 4.70
C ILE A 202 -7.68 4.19 6.16
N GLU A 203 -7.74 5.09 7.14
CA GLU A 203 -7.94 4.73 8.54
C GLU A 203 -9.34 4.12 8.81
N GLY A 204 -10.39 4.66 8.20
CA GLY A 204 -11.76 4.15 8.32
C GLY A 204 -11.92 2.81 7.62
N GLU A 205 -11.40 2.68 6.39
CA GLU A 205 -11.31 1.42 5.64
C GLU A 205 -10.64 0.30 6.45
N ILE A 206 -9.47 0.57 7.03
CA ILE A 206 -8.77 -0.43 7.83
C ILE A 206 -9.60 -0.80 9.07
N SER A 207 -10.28 0.17 9.69
CA SER A 207 -11.09 -0.07 10.88
C SER A 207 -12.30 -0.96 10.59
N VAL A 208 -12.98 -0.74 9.45
CA VAL A 208 -14.06 -1.64 8.99
C VAL A 208 -13.50 -3.02 8.65
N LYS A 209 -12.34 -3.12 7.99
CA LYS A 209 -11.71 -4.42 7.72
C LYS A 209 -11.35 -5.21 8.98
N VAL A 210 -10.94 -4.54 10.06
CA VAL A 210 -10.74 -5.20 11.36
C VAL A 210 -12.08 -5.75 11.87
N LEU A 211 -13.14 -4.96 11.83
CA LEU A 211 -14.49 -5.39 12.24
C LEU A 211 -14.95 -6.59 11.40
N GLU A 212 -14.81 -6.53 10.08
CA GLU A 212 -15.15 -7.62 9.16
C GLU A 212 -14.35 -8.88 9.43
N TYR A 213 -13.06 -8.77 9.74
CA TYR A 213 -12.23 -9.93 10.07
C TYR A 213 -12.72 -10.63 11.34
N PHE A 214 -13.05 -9.88 12.38
CA PHE A 214 -13.50 -10.46 13.65
C PHE A 214 -14.96 -10.93 13.63
N ASN A 215 -15.82 -10.35 12.79
CA ASN A 215 -17.22 -10.76 12.65
C ASN A 215 -17.44 -11.86 11.59
N ILE A 216 -16.81 -11.73 10.42
CA ILE A 216 -17.05 -12.54 9.21
C ILE A 216 -15.85 -13.46 8.92
N GLY A 217 -14.61 -13.05 9.22
CA GLY A 217 -13.44 -13.92 9.09
C GLY A 217 -12.88 -14.04 7.67
N ILE A 218 -13.17 -13.10 6.77
CA ILE A 218 -12.59 -13.07 5.42
C ILE A 218 -11.09 -12.75 5.50
N PRO A 219 -10.17 -13.60 4.99
CA PRO A 219 -8.73 -13.42 5.21
C PRO A 219 -8.15 -12.12 4.67
N MET A 220 -8.62 -11.65 3.51
CA MET A 220 -8.15 -10.38 2.93
C MET A 220 -8.32 -9.21 3.90
N THR A 221 -9.40 -9.20 4.69
CA THR A 221 -9.65 -8.14 5.67
C THR A 221 -8.63 -8.17 6.80
N GLY A 222 -8.26 -9.35 7.29
CA GLY A 222 -7.20 -9.56 8.28
C GLY A 222 -5.81 -9.20 7.74
N LEU A 223 -5.50 -9.56 6.49
CA LEU A 223 -4.26 -9.13 5.81
C LEU A 223 -4.21 -7.60 5.67
N GLY A 224 -5.33 -6.99 5.27
CA GLY A 224 -5.47 -5.54 5.21
C GLY A 224 -5.23 -4.88 6.58
N ALA A 225 -5.83 -5.42 7.64
CA ALA A 225 -5.63 -4.97 9.01
C ALA A 225 -4.17 -5.11 9.49
N ALA A 226 -3.45 -6.15 9.08
CA ALA A 226 -2.06 -6.33 9.46
C ALA A 226 -1.11 -5.40 8.69
N PHE A 227 -1.29 -5.29 7.37
CA PHE A 227 -0.28 -4.71 6.47
C PHE A 227 -0.59 -3.31 5.96
N ALA A 228 -1.85 -2.94 5.78
CA ALA A 228 -2.20 -1.58 5.34
C ALA A 228 -1.70 -0.47 6.29
N PRO A 229 -1.67 -0.66 7.63
CA PRO A 229 -1.12 0.34 8.54
C PRO A 229 0.35 0.68 8.27
N LEU A 230 1.14 -0.22 7.68
CA LEU A 230 2.58 0.02 7.46
C LEU A 230 2.85 1.31 6.68
N ARG A 231 1.93 1.68 5.77
CA ARG A 231 1.98 2.86 4.91
C ARG A 231 1.47 4.15 5.56
N LEU A 232 0.84 4.03 6.74
CA LEU A 232 0.26 5.17 7.43
C LEU A 232 1.31 6.01 8.17
N LYS A 233 1.02 7.31 8.30
CA LYS A 233 1.84 8.24 9.11
C LYS A 233 1.75 7.85 10.59
N PRO A 234 2.77 8.15 11.42
CA PRO A 234 2.78 7.78 12.84
C PRO A 234 1.51 8.18 13.61
N LYS A 235 0.98 9.38 13.36
CA LYS A 235 -0.26 9.86 14.01
C LYS A 235 -1.51 9.10 13.59
N GLN A 236 -1.53 8.62 12.35
CA GLN A 236 -2.63 7.79 11.86
C GLN A 236 -2.54 6.41 12.52
N LYS A 237 -1.34 5.82 12.59
CA LYS A 237 -1.08 4.58 13.33
C LYS A 237 -1.48 4.69 14.80
N GLU A 238 -1.12 5.78 15.45
CA GLU A 238 -1.46 6.05 16.85
C GLU A 238 -2.97 6.02 17.07
N ARG A 239 -3.76 6.79 16.30
CA ARG A 239 -5.23 6.76 16.39
C ARG A 239 -5.79 5.39 16.08
N LEU A 240 -5.28 4.76 15.03
CA LEU A 240 -5.73 3.45 14.58
C LEU A 240 -5.54 2.40 15.69
N TYR A 241 -4.36 2.34 16.32
CA TYR A 241 -4.07 1.36 17.37
C TYR A 241 -4.67 1.70 18.73
N SER A 242 -4.81 2.98 19.08
CA SER A 242 -5.33 3.38 20.39
C SER A 242 -6.86 3.43 20.46
N ILE A 243 -7.52 3.77 19.35
CA ILE A 243 -8.98 4.00 19.31
C ILE A 243 -9.64 2.92 18.46
N TYR A 244 -9.29 2.88 17.18
CA TYR A 244 -10.11 2.16 16.20
C TYR A 244 -9.91 0.65 16.20
N TYR A 245 -8.71 0.13 16.47
CA TYR A 245 -8.47 -1.31 16.56
C TYR A 245 -9.16 -1.92 17.77
N PRO A 246 -8.97 -1.40 19.01
CA PRO A 246 -9.70 -1.89 20.16
C PRO A 246 -11.22 -1.81 19.96
N TRP A 247 -11.71 -0.72 19.36
CA TRP A 247 -13.13 -0.56 19.04
C TRP A 247 -13.61 -1.61 18.03
N ALA A 248 -12.90 -1.78 16.90
CA ALA A 248 -13.30 -2.67 15.82
C ALA A 248 -13.22 -4.14 16.21
N ILE A 249 -12.20 -4.53 16.99
CA ILE A 249 -12.07 -5.88 17.55
C ILE A 249 -13.24 -6.17 18.50
N ARG A 250 -13.51 -5.24 19.42
CA ARG A 250 -14.61 -5.38 20.38
C ARG A 250 -15.96 -5.52 19.67
N ASN A 251 -16.23 -4.64 18.71
CA ASN A 251 -17.49 -4.66 17.95
C ASN A 251 -17.58 -5.90 17.06
N GLY A 252 -16.52 -6.27 16.35
CA GLY A 252 -16.50 -7.47 15.51
C GLY A 252 -16.78 -8.75 16.29
N LEU A 253 -16.24 -8.87 17.51
CA LEU A 253 -16.44 -10.03 18.39
C LEU A 253 -17.80 -10.05 19.12
N ARG A 254 -18.38 -8.88 19.42
CA ARG A 254 -19.64 -8.77 20.18
C ARG A 254 -20.89 -8.69 19.31
N SER A 255 -20.75 -8.15 18.10
CA SER A 255 -21.89 -7.94 17.21
C SER A 255 -22.48 -9.25 16.73
N LYS A 256 -23.77 -9.22 16.39
CA LYS A 256 -24.42 -10.33 15.68
C LYS A 256 -23.69 -10.60 14.36
N PRO A 257 -23.74 -11.84 13.83
CA PRO A 257 -23.16 -12.16 12.52
C PRO A 257 -23.76 -11.27 11.42
N LEU A 258 -22.98 -10.33 10.90
CA LEU A 258 -23.48 -9.31 9.96
C LEU A 258 -23.87 -9.89 8.59
N ILE A 259 -23.34 -11.08 8.28
CA ILE A 259 -23.73 -11.84 7.09
C ILE A 259 -25.19 -12.33 7.14
N ASN A 260 -25.76 -12.47 8.35
CA ASN A 260 -27.15 -12.89 8.58
C ASN A 260 -28.11 -11.70 8.70
N VAL A 261 -27.63 -10.47 8.54
CA VAL A 261 -28.49 -9.28 8.58
C VAL A 261 -29.14 -9.10 7.21
N PHE A 262 -30.48 -8.98 7.21
CA PHE A 262 -31.29 -8.77 6.02
C PHE A 262 -31.46 -7.25 5.77
N TRP A 263 -30.36 -6.58 5.40
CA TRP A 263 -30.26 -5.13 5.25
C TRP A 263 -31.38 -4.51 4.41
N GLU A 264 -31.82 -5.22 3.37
CA GLU A 264 -32.86 -4.84 2.43
C GLU A 264 -34.20 -4.50 3.11
N GLU A 265 -34.55 -5.21 4.20
CA GLU A 265 -35.81 -5.03 4.93
C GLU A 265 -35.69 -4.05 6.10
N LEU A 266 -34.47 -3.63 6.42
CA LEU A 266 -34.19 -2.81 7.61
C LEU A 266 -33.99 -1.33 7.26
N LEU A 267 -34.13 -0.95 5.99
CA LEU A 267 -33.86 0.40 5.50
C LEU A 267 -34.74 1.47 6.17
N GLU A 268 -35.98 1.15 6.53
CA GLU A 268 -36.89 2.11 7.18
C GLU A 268 -36.77 2.13 8.71
N ARG A 269 -36.01 1.20 9.30
CA ARG A 269 -35.87 1.11 10.76
C ARG A 269 -34.95 2.20 11.30
N ASP A 270 -35.21 2.57 12.55
CA ASP A 270 -34.33 3.47 13.31
C ASP A 270 -32.91 2.88 13.43
N VAL A 271 -31.91 3.69 13.08
CA VAL A 271 -30.52 3.27 12.99
C VAL A 271 -29.89 3.02 14.36
N ASP A 272 -30.33 3.75 15.40
CA ASP A 272 -29.79 3.62 16.75
C ASP A 272 -30.39 2.40 17.46
N GLU A 273 -31.67 2.12 17.24
CA GLU A 273 -32.27 0.84 17.64
C GLU A 273 -31.56 -0.35 16.98
N LEU A 274 -31.28 -0.24 15.68
CA LEU A 274 -30.60 -1.31 14.94
C LEU A 274 -29.16 -1.52 15.44
N ARG A 275 -28.41 -0.44 15.72
CA ARG A 275 -27.08 -0.51 16.34
C ARG A 275 -27.11 -1.29 17.65
N ASN A 276 -28.07 -0.97 18.53
CA ASN A 276 -28.23 -1.66 19.80
C ASN A 276 -28.57 -3.15 19.61
N GLU A 277 -29.48 -3.46 18.68
CA GLU A 277 -29.87 -4.85 18.39
C GLU A 277 -28.71 -5.67 17.81
N LEU A 278 -27.91 -5.07 16.94
CA LEU A 278 -26.75 -5.72 16.32
C LEU A 278 -25.54 -5.76 17.25
N GLY A 279 -25.54 -5.03 18.37
CA GLY A 279 -24.41 -4.91 19.28
C GLY A 279 -23.25 -4.10 18.69
N ILE A 280 -23.57 -3.05 17.92
CA ILE A 280 -22.61 -2.14 17.28
C ILE A 280 -22.63 -0.78 17.97
N GLU A 281 -21.50 -0.42 18.58
CA GLU A 281 -21.24 0.91 19.13
C GLU A 281 -20.65 1.81 18.03
N ALA A 282 -21.14 3.04 17.85
CA ALA A 282 -20.54 3.98 16.93
C ALA A 282 -19.14 4.43 17.43
N PRO A 283 -18.09 4.41 16.59
CA PRO A 283 -16.79 4.93 16.94
C PRO A 283 -16.78 6.47 16.97
N PRO A 284 -15.77 7.08 17.61
CA PRO A 284 -15.53 8.51 17.48
C PRO A 284 -15.36 8.96 16.01
N ASP A 285 -16.00 10.06 15.61
CA ASP A 285 -15.91 10.59 14.24
C ASP A 285 -14.45 10.90 13.87
N LEU A 286 -13.96 10.14 12.89
CA LEU A 286 -12.59 10.17 12.43
C LEU A 286 -12.22 11.49 11.73
N ARG A 287 -13.15 12.09 10.97
CA ARG A 287 -12.91 13.37 10.29
C ARG A 287 -12.85 14.49 11.33
N GLU A 288 -13.72 14.44 12.35
CA GLU A 288 -13.70 15.41 13.44
C GLU A 288 -12.43 15.34 14.28
N LEU A 289 -11.99 14.14 14.68
CA LEU A 289 -10.71 13.96 15.39
C LEU A 289 -9.52 14.51 14.59
N ARG A 290 -9.51 14.31 13.26
CA ARG A 290 -8.48 14.87 12.38
C ARG A 290 -8.52 16.39 12.33
N ARG A 291 -9.72 17.01 12.28
CA ARG A 291 -9.89 18.48 12.31
C ARG A 291 -9.37 19.09 13.61
N GLN A 292 -9.73 18.52 14.76
CA GLN A 292 -9.32 19.01 16.08
C GLN A 292 -7.79 18.95 16.28
N GLN A 293 -7.16 17.88 15.79
CA GLN A 293 -5.70 17.75 15.83
C GLN A 293 -5.01 18.73 14.88
N GLY A 294 -5.59 19.01 13.70
CA GLY A 294 -5.10 20.03 12.77
C GLY A 294 -5.08 21.42 13.39
N LYS A 295 -6.16 21.80 14.11
CA LYS A 295 -6.25 23.07 14.84
C LYS A 295 -5.23 23.18 15.97
N LYS A 296 -5.00 22.09 16.74
CA LYS A 296 -3.96 22.04 17.80
C LYS A 296 -2.53 22.10 17.26
N LEU A 297 -2.29 21.67 16.01
CA LEU A 297 -0.97 21.72 15.39
C LEU A 297 -0.63 23.08 14.77
N GLY A 298 -1.64 23.87 14.40
CA GLY A 298 -1.46 25.22 13.87
C GLY A 298 -0.73 26.18 14.82
N SER A 299 -0.69 25.89 16.12
CA SER A 299 0.03 26.71 17.12
C SER A 299 1.42 26.20 17.53
N LYS A 300 1.87 25.04 17.02
CA LYS A 300 3.18 24.45 17.40
C LYS A 300 4.05 24.17 16.18
N SER A 301 4.40 25.24 15.47
CA SER A 301 5.23 25.21 14.24
C SER A 301 6.75 25.03 14.47
N ALA A 302 7.20 24.44 15.60
CA ALA A 302 8.64 24.32 15.91
C ALA A 302 9.18 22.88 15.98
N ARG A 303 8.35 21.83 15.91
CA ARG A 303 8.81 20.41 16.02
C ARG A 303 8.99 19.67 14.68
N LYS A 304 8.74 20.33 13.55
CA LYS A 304 8.54 19.68 12.24
C LYS A 304 9.82 19.10 11.59
N THR A 305 10.99 19.32 12.17
CA THR A 305 12.28 18.96 11.55
C THR A 305 12.83 17.60 12.02
N ALA A 306 12.46 17.11 13.22
CA ALA A 306 13.03 15.88 13.78
C ALA A 306 12.30 14.58 13.34
N ASP A 307 10.97 14.63 13.14
CA ASP A 307 10.17 13.44 12.77
C ASP A 307 10.22 13.11 11.27
N LYS A 308 10.68 14.05 10.43
CA LYS A 308 10.76 13.88 8.97
C LYS A 308 11.92 12.97 8.55
N LEU A 309 12.89 12.73 9.44
CA LEU A 309 14.09 11.91 9.19
C LEU A 309 13.94 10.43 9.60
N LEU A 310 12.83 10.05 10.26
CA LEU A 310 12.63 8.69 10.79
C LEU A 310 11.64 7.83 9.99
N GLN A 311 11.07 8.36 8.92
CA GLN A 311 10.12 7.62 8.07
C GLN A 311 10.83 7.04 6.87
N ILE A 312 11.68 6.02 7.05
CA ILE A 312 12.12 5.23 5.89
C ILE A 312 10.87 4.55 5.31
N GLY A 313 10.35 5.12 4.22
CA GLY A 313 9.33 4.47 3.39
C GLY A 313 9.94 3.30 2.61
N PRO A 314 9.11 2.42 2.01
CA PRO A 314 9.59 1.30 1.21
C PRO A 314 10.54 1.72 0.06
N SER A 315 10.38 2.94 -0.45
CA SER A 315 11.17 3.55 -1.54
C SER A 315 12.28 4.51 -1.10
N GLU A 316 12.35 4.89 0.18
CA GLU A 316 13.36 5.84 0.66
C GLU A 316 14.69 5.12 0.93
N ASP A 317 15.76 5.71 0.42
CA ASP A 317 17.12 5.21 0.55
C ASP A 317 17.91 6.11 1.52
N PRO A 318 18.13 5.69 2.78
CA PRO A 318 18.77 6.55 3.78
C PRO A 318 20.27 6.78 3.50
N TYR A 319 20.84 6.12 2.49
CA TYR A 319 22.25 6.21 2.13
C TYR A 319 22.52 7.21 1.01
N PHE A 320 21.48 7.69 0.31
CA PHE A 320 21.59 8.61 -0.81
C PHE A 320 20.66 9.81 -0.62
N GLU A 321 21.13 10.99 -1.01
CA GLU A 321 20.39 12.24 -0.92
C GLU A 321 20.27 12.87 -2.32
N PRO A 322 19.13 13.51 -2.66
CA PRO A 322 19.01 14.27 -3.90
C PRO A 322 19.98 15.46 -3.85
N ILE A 323 20.70 15.68 -4.95
CA ILE A 323 21.58 16.83 -5.10
C ILE A 323 20.68 18.08 -5.25
N PRO A 324 20.83 19.08 -4.39
CA PRO A 324 20.00 20.29 -4.46
C PRO A 324 20.30 21.07 -5.74
N GLU A 325 19.32 21.82 -6.26
CA GLU A 325 19.40 22.49 -7.58
C GLU A 325 20.59 23.46 -7.72
N ASN A 326 21.07 24.01 -6.61
CA ASN A 326 22.25 24.87 -6.55
C ASN A 326 23.60 24.12 -6.64
N GLU A 327 23.62 22.82 -6.37
CA GLU A 327 24.81 21.95 -6.43
C GLU A 327 24.79 21.00 -7.63
N LEU A 328 23.75 21.07 -8.46
CA LEU A 328 23.60 20.29 -9.69
C LEU A 328 24.62 20.77 -10.75
N HIS A 329 25.48 19.87 -11.19
CA HIS A 329 26.38 20.16 -12.32
C HIS A 329 25.60 20.28 -13.63
N PHE A 330 26.13 21.02 -14.62
CA PHE A 330 25.44 21.30 -15.89
C PHE A 330 25.05 20.04 -16.69
N TYR A 331 25.72 18.90 -16.46
CA TYR A 331 25.43 17.62 -17.10
C TYR A 331 24.47 16.72 -16.30
N GLN A 332 24.09 17.11 -15.07
CA GLN A 332 23.23 16.34 -14.19
C GLN A 332 21.77 16.78 -14.33
N ARG A 333 20.87 15.80 -14.48
CA ARG A 333 19.42 16.06 -14.55
C ARG A 333 18.86 16.42 -13.18
N LYS A 334 17.80 17.21 -13.15
CA LYS A 334 17.02 17.48 -11.92
C LYS A 334 16.62 16.16 -11.27
N GLY A 335 16.95 16.00 -9.99
CA GLY A 335 16.73 14.75 -9.23
C GLY A 335 17.92 13.78 -9.21
N ALA A 336 19.09 14.15 -9.72
CA ALA A 336 20.31 13.37 -9.52
C ALA A 336 20.57 13.13 -8.03
N VAL A 337 21.03 11.93 -7.67
CA VAL A 337 21.29 11.52 -6.28
C VAL A 337 22.78 11.31 -6.04
N ARG A 338 23.25 11.64 -4.84
CA ARG A 338 24.63 11.35 -4.38
C ARG A 338 24.62 10.53 -3.10
N LYS A 339 25.74 9.86 -2.81
CA LYS A 339 25.94 9.19 -1.51
C LYS A 339 25.91 10.25 -0.41
N ARG A 340 25.03 10.08 0.58
CA ARG A 340 24.92 10.95 1.74
C ARG A 340 26.23 10.94 2.52
N LYS A 341 26.82 12.12 2.71
CA LYS A 341 28.01 12.32 3.56
C LYS A 341 27.59 12.17 5.03
N LEU A 342 28.43 11.51 5.82
CA LEU A 342 28.22 11.41 7.26
C LEU A 342 28.61 12.76 7.91
N PRO A 343 28.02 13.13 9.06
CA PRO A 343 28.32 14.40 9.71
C PRO A 343 29.78 14.51 10.16
N ASP A 344 30.44 15.62 9.84
CA ASP A 344 31.85 15.87 10.21
C ASP A 344 32.06 16.11 11.72
N ILE A 345 30.97 16.20 12.49
CA ILE A 345 30.98 16.41 13.96
C ILE A 345 31.48 15.17 14.72
N ILE A 346 31.45 13.99 14.08
CA ILE A 346 31.76 12.71 14.73
C ILE A 346 33.28 12.45 14.67
N PRO A 347 33.95 12.09 15.79
CA PRO A 347 35.37 11.74 15.79
C PRO A 347 35.71 10.58 14.84
N SER A 348 36.95 10.58 14.34
CA SER A 348 37.43 9.60 13.35
C SER A 348 37.35 8.13 13.82
N SER A 349 37.38 7.86 15.13
CA SER A 349 37.21 6.53 15.72
C SER A 349 35.79 6.00 15.53
N ASP A 350 34.80 6.74 16.03
CA ASP A 350 33.37 6.39 15.93
C ASP A 350 32.85 6.47 14.49
N LEU A 351 33.41 7.38 13.67
CA LEU A 351 33.09 7.49 12.25
C LEU A 351 33.48 6.22 11.48
N LYS A 352 34.63 5.61 11.76
CA LYS A 352 35.04 4.33 11.16
C LYS A 352 34.06 3.20 11.49
N ILE A 353 33.55 3.18 12.72
CA ILE A 353 32.58 2.19 13.17
C ILE A 353 31.24 2.43 12.47
N LEU A 354 30.78 3.67 12.45
CA LEU A 354 29.55 4.08 11.78
C LEU A 354 29.57 3.75 10.28
N GLU A 355 30.68 4.03 9.59
CA GLU A 355 30.87 3.62 8.19
C GLU A 355 30.82 2.10 8.01
N SER A 356 31.39 1.35 8.94
CA SER A 356 31.38 -0.10 8.84
C SER A 356 29.98 -0.68 9.05
N VAL A 357 29.23 -0.13 10.00
CA VAL A 357 27.81 -0.45 10.22
C VAL A 357 26.98 -0.05 9.00
N LYS A 358 27.20 1.15 8.44
CA LYS A 358 26.56 1.65 7.21
C LYS A 358 26.75 0.66 6.04
N ARG A 359 28.00 0.26 5.79
CA ARG A 359 28.33 -0.69 4.71
C ARG A 359 27.67 -2.05 4.94
N LYS A 360 27.70 -2.57 6.16
CA LYS A 360 27.08 -3.86 6.49
C LYS A 360 25.56 -3.80 6.32
N ALA A 361 24.90 -2.77 6.85
CA ALA A 361 23.46 -2.57 6.73
C ALA A 361 23.02 -2.44 5.26
N TYR A 362 23.76 -1.64 4.47
CA TYR A 362 23.48 -1.50 3.03
C TYR A 362 23.59 -2.84 2.29
N ARG A 363 24.63 -3.64 2.59
CA ARG A 363 24.83 -4.96 1.98
C ARG A 363 23.70 -5.94 2.31
N LEU A 364 23.25 -5.92 3.57
CA LEU A 364 22.22 -6.84 4.05
C LEU A 364 20.82 -6.47 3.55
N ASP A 365 20.50 -5.17 3.41
CA ASP A 365 19.11 -4.75 3.16
C ASP A 365 18.85 -4.20 1.74
N LEU A 366 19.85 -3.66 1.04
CA LEU A 366 19.60 -2.77 -0.13
C LEU A 366 20.54 -2.98 -1.33
N GLN A 367 21.45 -3.95 -1.29
CA GLN A 367 22.55 -4.04 -2.28
C GLN A 367 22.13 -4.32 -3.72
N LEU A 368 21.02 -5.01 -3.94
CA LEU A 368 20.50 -5.44 -5.23
C LEU A 368 19.19 -4.70 -5.52
N SER A 369 18.88 -4.52 -6.81
CA SER A 369 17.58 -4.04 -7.27
C SER A 369 16.93 -5.12 -8.14
N LEU A 370 15.82 -5.70 -7.70
CA LEU A 370 15.06 -6.70 -8.45
C LEU A 370 13.61 -6.22 -8.57
N CYS A 371 13.10 -6.10 -9.81
CA CYS A 371 11.71 -5.71 -10.10
C CYS A 371 11.23 -4.43 -9.38
N GLY A 372 12.09 -3.42 -9.22
CA GLY A 372 11.76 -2.16 -8.52
C GLY A 372 11.81 -2.23 -6.99
N LEU A 373 12.02 -3.42 -6.40
CA LEU A 373 12.30 -3.61 -4.98
C LEU A 373 13.81 -3.61 -4.75
N ARG A 374 14.25 -2.92 -3.69
CA ARG A 374 15.65 -2.98 -3.24
C ARG A 374 15.80 -4.13 -2.26
N LEU A 375 16.63 -5.10 -2.63
CA LEU A 375 16.83 -6.37 -1.94
C LEU A 375 18.31 -6.50 -1.55
N GLY A 376 18.62 -6.86 -0.31
CA GLY A 376 20.00 -7.13 0.10
C GLY A 376 20.24 -8.62 0.32
N TRP A 377 21.46 -8.98 0.74
CA TRP A 377 21.83 -10.38 1.01
C TRP A 377 20.94 -11.04 2.06
N ALA A 378 20.36 -10.30 2.99
CA ALA A 378 19.43 -10.86 3.97
C ALA A 378 18.16 -11.40 3.29
N GLY A 379 17.65 -10.73 2.25
CA GLY A 379 16.50 -11.22 1.49
C GLY A 379 16.82 -12.47 0.66
N VAL A 380 18.06 -12.63 0.21
CA VAL A 380 18.50 -13.85 -0.48
C VAL A 380 18.67 -15.01 0.49
N ILE A 381 19.26 -14.76 1.65
CA ILE A 381 19.47 -15.78 2.70
C ILE A 381 18.12 -16.23 3.28
N GLY A 382 17.16 -15.32 3.43
CA GLY A 382 15.79 -15.60 3.90
C GLY A 382 14.99 -16.55 2.98
N LEU A 383 15.42 -16.82 1.75
CA LEU A 383 14.76 -17.82 0.89
C LEU A 383 14.79 -19.24 1.47
N LEU A 384 15.71 -19.51 2.40
CA LEU A 384 15.79 -20.79 3.11
C LEU A 384 14.93 -20.69 4.39
N PRO A 385 13.78 -21.37 4.48
CA PRO A 385 12.90 -21.24 5.63
C PRO A 385 13.61 -21.64 6.92
N TRP A 386 13.44 -20.85 7.98
CA TRP A 386 13.94 -21.07 9.35
C TRP A 386 15.46 -20.94 9.51
N ILE A 387 16.24 -21.57 8.63
CA ILE A 387 17.72 -21.49 8.62
C ILE A 387 18.15 -20.10 8.16
N GLY A 388 17.54 -19.59 7.10
CA GLY A 388 17.80 -18.26 6.56
C GLY A 388 17.53 -17.18 7.61
N ASP A 389 16.39 -17.27 8.30
CA ASP A 389 16.01 -16.33 9.36
C ASP A 389 16.99 -16.34 10.52
N ALA A 390 17.43 -17.53 10.95
CA ALA A 390 18.43 -17.66 12.00
C ALA A 390 19.77 -17.03 11.60
N ILE A 391 20.21 -17.20 10.35
CA ILE A 391 21.42 -16.57 9.81
C ILE A 391 21.26 -15.04 9.76
N CYS A 392 20.13 -14.55 9.24
CA CYS A 392 19.81 -13.11 9.17
C CYS A 392 19.81 -12.47 10.57
N PHE A 393 19.21 -13.14 11.55
CA PHE A 393 19.22 -12.70 12.94
C PHE A 393 20.64 -12.65 13.53
N CYS A 394 21.47 -13.68 13.28
CA CYS A 394 22.87 -13.68 13.69
C CYS A 394 23.66 -12.52 13.08
N LEU A 395 23.44 -12.23 11.79
CA LEU A 395 24.08 -11.12 11.08
C LEU A 395 23.67 -9.76 11.66
N ALA A 396 22.39 -9.60 12.04
CA ALA A 396 21.87 -8.42 12.72
C ALA A 396 22.49 -8.25 14.12
N LEU A 397 22.60 -9.33 14.91
CA LEU A 397 23.28 -9.29 16.22
C LEU A 397 24.76 -8.91 16.09
N GLN A 398 25.47 -9.43 15.08
CA GLN A 398 26.84 -9.02 14.81
C GLN A 398 26.95 -7.54 14.40
N LEU A 399 25.94 -6.99 13.71
CA LEU A 399 25.89 -5.57 13.39
C LEU A 399 25.70 -4.74 14.67
N ILE A 400 24.81 -5.15 15.57
CA ILE A 400 24.59 -4.50 16.87
C ILE A 400 25.86 -4.58 17.73
N LYS A 401 26.54 -5.73 17.78
CA LYS A 401 27.82 -5.90 18.48
C LYS A 401 28.89 -4.95 17.95
N LYS A 402 28.90 -4.70 16.64
CA LYS A 402 29.80 -3.72 16.03
C LYS A 402 29.40 -2.28 16.35
N ALA A 403 28.11 -1.98 16.43
CA ALA A 403 27.64 -0.68 16.88
C ALA A 403 27.97 -0.43 18.36
N ASP A 404 28.08 -1.48 19.18
CA ASP A 404 28.44 -1.41 20.60
C ASP A 404 29.93 -1.13 20.84
N SER A 405 30.78 -1.21 19.81
CA SER A 405 32.22 -0.93 19.94
C SER A 405 32.57 0.56 19.83
N ILE A 406 31.58 1.45 19.79
CA ILE A 406 31.79 2.90 19.82
C ILE A 406 32.37 3.34 21.16
N GLU A 407 32.99 4.52 21.20
CA GLU A 407 33.58 5.06 22.42
C GLU A 407 32.51 5.25 23.52
N GLY A 408 32.68 4.58 24.66
CA GLY A 408 31.71 4.57 25.76
C GLY A 408 30.53 3.58 25.59
N GLY A 409 30.50 2.79 24.51
CA GLY A 409 29.47 1.77 24.26
C GLY A 409 28.08 2.33 23.96
N LEU A 410 27.14 1.43 23.63
CA LEU A 410 25.74 1.82 23.45
C LEU A 410 25.01 1.93 24.80
N PRO A 411 24.21 2.99 25.00
CA PRO A 411 23.29 3.05 26.13
C PRO A 411 22.36 1.82 26.14
N PRO A 412 22.04 1.24 27.32
CA PRO A 412 21.21 0.04 27.41
C PRO A 412 19.87 0.16 26.68
N ALA A 413 19.21 1.32 26.77
CA ALA A 413 17.96 1.60 26.10
C ALA A 413 18.08 1.58 24.55
N LEU A 414 19.20 2.10 24.01
CA LEU A 414 19.44 2.10 22.57
C LEU A 414 19.78 0.69 22.08
N LYS A 415 20.61 -0.04 22.82
CA LYS A 415 20.93 -1.44 22.55
C LYS A 415 19.68 -2.32 22.56
N GLN A 416 18.82 -2.17 23.56
CA GLN A 416 17.54 -2.87 23.64
C GLN A 416 16.65 -2.56 22.44
N LYS A 417 16.58 -1.29 22.02
CA LYS A 417 15.80 -0.87 20.84
C LYS A 417 16.33 -1.49 19.54
N MET A 418 17.65 -1.55 19.36
CA MET A 418 18.25 -2.17 18.18
C MET A 418 18.05 -3.70 18.17
N THR A 419 18.16 -4.34 19.33
CA THR A 419 17.88 -5.77 19.49
C THR A 419 16.41 -6.09 19.26
N ALA A 420 15.48 -5.24 19.75
CA ALA A 420 14.06 -5.39 19.51
C ALA A 420 13.72 -5.32 18.01
N ASN A 421 14.33 -4.41 17.26
CA ASN A 421 14.17 -4.37 15.80
C ASN A 421 14.61 -5.69 15.14
N ALA A 422 15.74 -6.27 15.58
CA ALA A 422 16.21 -7.55 15.05
C ALA A 422 15.31 -8.72 15.46
N MET A 423 14.75 -8.72 16.68
CA MET A 423 13.80 -9.74 17.14
C MET A 423 12.47 -9.68 16.39
N ILE A 424 11.98 -8.46 16.09
CA ILE A 424 10.76 -8.27 15.30
C ILE A 424 10.95 -8.83 13.89
N ASP A 425 12.08 -8.53 13.25
CA ASP A 425 12.47 -9.06 11.94
C ASP A 425 12.57 -10.60 11.95
N PHE A 426 13.26 -11.17 12.94
CA PHE A 426 13.31 -12.62 13.11
C PHE A 426 11.92 -13.24 13.32
N GLY A 427 11.06 -12.61 14.12
CA GLY A 427 9.71 -13.07 14.38
C GLY A 427 8.83 -13.10 13.12
N PHE A 428 8.97 -12.12 12.23
CA PHE A 428 8.30 -12.15 10.94
C PHE A 428 8.81 -13.29 10.07
N GLY A 429 10.13 -13.52 10.03
CA GLY A 429 10.77 -14.60 9.26
C GLY A 429 10.29 -16.01 9.57
N LEU A 430 9.72 -16.25 10.76
CA LEU A 430 9.18 -17.57 11.13
C LEU A 430 8.01 -18.03 10.25
N VAL A 431 7.36 -17.13 9.52
CA VAL A 431 6.27 -17.44 8.57
C VAL A 431 6.87 -17.54 7.16
N PRO A 432 6.98 -18.74 6.55
CA PRO A 432 7.58 -18.86 5.22
C PRO A 432 6.85 -18.01 4.17
N ILE A 433 7.60 -17.43 3.21
CA ILE A 433 7.11 -16.61 2.09
C ILE A 433 6.61 -15.23 2.52
N VAL A 434 5.66 -15.17 3.46
CA VAL A 434 5.07 -13.91 3.93
C VAL A 434 6.07 -13.17 4.83
N GLY A 435 6.72 -13.89 5.74
CA GLY A 435 7.76 -13.39 6.63
C GLY A 435 8.95 -12.81 5.89
N ASP A 436 9.45 -13.54 4.90
CA ASP A 436 10.59 -13.14 4.07
C ASP A 436 10.33 -11.81 3.35
N LEU A 437 9.12 -11.65 2.81
CA LEU A 437 8.70 -10.41 2.18
C LEU A 437 8.63 -9.25 3.18
N ILE A 438 8.10 -9.50 4.38
CA ILE A 438 8.04 -8.49 5.45
C ILE A 438 9.45 -8.08 5.88
N ASN A 439 10.39 -9.02 5.99
CA ASN A 439 11.79 -8.76 6.36
C ASN A 439 12.48 -7.84 5.33
N ILE A 440 12.31 -8.15 4.04
CA ILE A 440 12.82 -7.30 2.94
C ILE A 440 12.28 -5.87 3.03
N ILE A 441 11.02 -5.70 3.44
CA ILE A 441 10.38 -4.38 3.57
C ILE A 441 10.81 -3.68 4.87
N TYR A 442 10.92 -4.41 5.97
CA TYR A 442 11.18 -3.87 7.30
C TYR A 442 12.59 -3.26 7.42
N LYS A 443 13.58 -3.87 6.72
CA LYS A 443 14.98 -3.41 6.61
C LYS A 443 15.61 -3.14 7.99
N CYS A 444 15.67 -4.19 8.83
CA CYS A 444 16.06 -4.09 10.23
C CYS A 444 17.46 -3.48 10.42
N ASN A 445 18.43 -3.83 9.56
CA ASN A 445 19.82 -3.38 9.70
C ASN A 445 19.96 -1.88 9.40
N SER A 446 19.20 -1.38 8.42
CA SER A 446 19.17 0.03 8.03
C SER A 446 18.52 0.89 9.11
N ARG A 447 17.45 0.40 9.75
CA ARG A 447 16.85 1.06 10.92
C ARG A 447 17.84 1.16 12.08
N ASN A 448 18.57 0.08 12.34
CA ASN A 448 19.60 0.03 13.38
C ASN A 448 20.77 0.99 13.08
N PHE A 449 21.20 1.08 11.83
CA PHE A 449 22.20 2.06 11.39
C PHE A 449 21.75 3.51 11.66
N ILE A 450 20.49 3.86 11.34
CA ILE A 450 19.98 5.23 11.56
C ILE A 450 19.86 5.56 13.05
N LEU A 451 19.45 4.59 13.87
CA LEU A 451 19.42 4.75 15.33
C LEU A 451 20.82 5.06 15.88
N LEU A 452 21.85 4.37 15.37
CA LEU A 452 23.24 4.64 15.72
C LEU A 452 23.71 6.01 15.25
N GLU A 453 23.45 6.36 13.97
CA GLU A 453 23.81 7.67 13.41
C GLU A 453 23.21 8.81 14.24
N LYS A 454 21.91 8.72 14.55
CA LYS A 454 21.21 9.72 15.35
C LYS A 454 21.82 9.87 16.74
N TYR A 455 22.11 8.76 17.41
CA TYR A 455 22.73 8.78 18.73
C TYR A 455 24.11 9.44 18.72
N LEU A 456 24.97 9.10 17.75
CA LEU A 456 26.30 9.70 17.65
C LEU A 456 26.23 11.21 17.38
N VAL A 457 25.31 11.64 16.51
CA VAL A 457 25.08 13.06 16.26
C VAL A 457 24.64 13.77 17.53
N GLU A 458 23.66 13.23 18.26
CA GLU A 458 23.18 13.83 19.51
C GLU A 458 24.29 13.87 20.59
N LYS A 459 25.03 12.77 20.75
CA LYS A 459 26.16 12.63 21.70
C LYS A 459 27.21 13.71 21.47
N TYR A 460 27.67 13.90 20.23
CA TYR A 460 28.73 14.84 19.93
C TYR A 460 28.25 16.28 19.76
N THR A 461 27.01 16.50 19.30
CA THR A 461 26.41 17.85 19.26
C THR A 461 26.24 18.42 20.69
N ALA A 462 25.87 17.60 21.66
CA ALA A 462 25.75 18.02 23.06
C ALA A 462 27.11 18.33 23.73
N GLN A 463 28.22 17.84 23.17
CA GLN A 463 29.57 18.05 23.69
C GLN A 463 30.28 19.26 23.08
N VAL A 464 29.76 19.83 21.99
CA VAL A 464 30.29 21.09 21.45
C VAL A 464 29.82 22.23 22.35
N PRO A 465 30.71 22.93 23.08
CA PRO A 465 30.31 24.10 23.84
C PRO A 465 29.81 25.15 22.87
N VAL A 466 28.57 25.61 23.07
CA VAL A 466 28.07 26.82 22.41
C VAL A 466 29.01 27.95 22.83
N LYS A 467 29.88 28.38 21.93
CA LYS A 467 30.53 29.69 22.08
C LYS A 467 29.39 30.71 22.05
N VAL A 468 28.94 31.12 23.22
CA VAL A 468 28.12 32.33 23.39
C VAL A 468 28.99 33.46 22.88
N GLY A 469 28.73 33.90 21.65
CA GLY A 469 29.37 35.08 21.08
C GLY A 469 28.98 36.28 21.92
N THR A 470 29.89 36.74 22.77
CA THR A 470 29.88 38.10 23.25
C THR A 470 30.05 39.02 22.05
N SER A 471 29.11 39.94 21.88
CA SER A 471 29.21 41.08 20.98
C SER A 471 30.49 41.86 21.30
N GLY A 472 31.39 41.90 20.32
CA GLY A 472 32.61 42.70 20.35
C GLY A 472 32.98 43.04 18.91
N ALA A 473 33.10 44.33 18.65
CA ALA A 473 33.32 44.94 17.35
C ALA A 473 34.67 44.56 16.70
N ASP A 474 34.76 44.94 15.43
CA ASP A 474 35.95 45.17 14.61
C ASP A 474 36.54 44.00 13.81
N GLY A 475 36.75 44.26 12.52
CA GLY A 475 37.70 43.52 11.68
C GLY A 475 37.19 43.20 10.28
N ALA A 476 37.22 44.17 9.39
CA ALA A 476 36.99 44.00 7.95
C ALA A 476 38.15 43.26 7.24
N ALA A 477 37.79 42.69 6.07
CA ALA A 477 38.60 42.27 4.90
C ALA A 477 39.01 40.78 4.78
N PRO A 478 39.23 40.26 3.54
CA PRO A 478 38.47 40.48 2.31
C PRO A 478 38.04 39.17 1.62
N ASN A 479 37.07 39.31 0.72
CA ASN A 479 36.45 38.26 -0.09
C ASN A 479 37.39 37.85 -1.24
N GLU A 480 37.93 36.63 -1.23
CA GLU A 480 38.67 36.08 -2.37
C GLU A 480 37.71 35.74 -3.51
N GLY A 481 37.94 36.41 -4.64
CA GLY A 481 37.07 36.42 -5.80
C GLY A 481 36.94 35.07 -6.51
N LYS A 482 35.70 34.72 -6.82
CA LYS A 482 35.38 33.80 -7.91
C LYS A 482 35.39 34.62 -9.21
N PRO A 483 36.07 34.20 -10.29
CA PRO A 483 36.13 34.99 -11.52
C PRO A 483 34.73 35.08 -12.17
N PRO A 484 34.39 36.21 -12.80
CA PRO A 484 33.09 36.39 -13.42
C PRO A 484 32.95 35.51 -14.68
N LEU A 485 31.76 34.92 -14.85
CA LEU A 485 31.37 34.23 -16.08
C LEU A 485 31.33 35.22 -17.26
N PRO A 486 31.74 34.81 -18.48
CA PRO A 486 31.70 35.69 -19.64
C PRO A 486 30.26 36.04 -20.04
N PRO A 487 30.02 37.24 -20.61
CA PRO A 487 28.70 37.69 -20.99
C PRO A 487 28.12 36.84 -22.13
N ARG A 488 26.84 36.50 -21.98
CA ARG A 488 26.02 35.81 -22.97
C ARG A 488 25.89 36.71 -24.20
N LEU A 489 26.49 36.32 -25.32
CA LEU A 489 26.25 36.95 -26.61
C LEU A 489 24.91 36.41 -27.14
N GLU A 490 23.90 37.27 -27.19
CA GLU A 490 22.73 37.18 -28.08
C GLU A 490 22.95 38.24 -29.19
N PRO A 491 22.52 37.98 -30.44
CA PRO A 491 21.18 37.54 -30.82
C PRO A 491 21.07 36.11 -31.35
#